data_AF-A0A0A9Y0T4-F1
#
_entry.id   AF-A0A0A9Y0T4-F1
#
_cell.length_a   1.000
_cell.length_b   1.000
_cell.length_c   1.000
_cell.angle_alpha   90.00
_cell.angle_beta   90.00
_cell.angle_gamma   90.00
#
_symmetry.space_group_name_H-M   'P 1'
#
loop_
_entity.id
_entity.type
_entity.pdbx_description
1 polymer ?
#
loop_
_entity_poly.entity_id
_entity_poly.type
_entity_poly.pdbx_seq_one_letter_code
_entity_poly.pdbx_strand_id
1 'polypeptide(L)'
;MTTMAKVDETLARFDRKSPQESYRQICDEEDVHMQHELYNLLPNVPMAWHRIHSLELDNFLLGTKGCMTVLPIITVSTLLRKISVRSCGVADDFIKRLCEILQGHPSVRSVDASENNLITVYSASPIISLMKNNTNMVSFNVDHTHIGSNVNNIVAALGEQNQHKVATYYQDKYFKMKDLFGYLDENGQGWVPLKSLLLNCPYPVLQEQFAERIAMKRPKKRSDNTISINTFLSLTYMNYKTESEIEIHSKGSIDLPYAFMVAN
;
A
#
# COMPACT_ATOMS: atom_id res chain seq x y z
N MET A 1 -12.61 -8.11 15.43
CA MET A 1 -13.14 -7.72 14.10
C MET A 1 -11.99 -7.63 13.13
N THR A 2 -12.05 -8.29 11.98
CA THR A 2 -10.98 -8.30 10.96
C THR A 2 -10.93 -6.96 10.22
N THR A 3 -9.81 -6.64 9.56
CA THR A 3 -9.67 -5.39 8.81
C THR A 3 -10.73 -5.24 7.71
N MET A 4 -11.04 -6.32 6.99
CA MET A 4 -12.06 -6.32 5.94
C MET A 4 -13.46 -6.06 6.50
N ALA A 5 -13.81 -6.62 7.66
CA ALA A 5 -15.10 -6.33 8.30
C ALA A 5 -15.26 -4.85 8.66
N LYS A 6 -14.19 -4.17 9.10
CA LYS A 6 -14.21 -2.71 9.35
C LYS A 6 -14.38 -1.91 8.06
N VAL A 7 -13.74 -2.34 6.97
CA VAL A 7 -13.90 -1.70 5.65
C VAL A 7 -15.33 -1.83 5.17
N ASP A 8 -15.91 -3.04 5.23
CA ASP A 8 -17.28 -3.31 4.79
C ASP A 8 -18.31 -2.54 5.63
N GLU A 9 -18.14 -2.51 6.95
CA GLU A 9 -18.99 -1.72 7.86
C GLU A 9 -18.91 -0.21 7.54
N THR A 10 -17.70 0.29 7.29
CA THR A 10 -17.50 1.72 6.97
C THR A 10 -18.05 2.06 5.58
N LEU A 11 -17.89 1.18 4.58
CA LEU A 11 -18.50 1.35 3.26
C LEU A 11 -20.02 1.30 3.31
N ALA A 12 -20.60 0.44 4.16
CA ALA A 12 -22.05 0.39 4.39
C ALA A 12 -22.58 1.69 5.02
N ARG A 13 -21.81 2.31 5.94
CA ARG A 13 -22.12 3.66 6.48
C ARG A 13 -22.18 4.74 5.40
N PHE A 14 -21.44 4.58 4.31
CA PHE A 14 -21.34 5.55 3.20
C PHE A 14 -22.22 5.20 2.00
N ASP A 15 -23.29 4.41 2.18
CA ASP A 15 -24.16 3.89 1.11
C ASP A 15 -24.26 4.77 -0.15
N ARG A 16 -23.55 4.36 -1.21
CA ARG A 16 -23.48 5.01 -2.54
C ARG A 16 -23.03 6.47 -2.56
N LYS A 17 -22.52 7.01 -1.46
CA LYS A 17 -21.99 8.37 -1.38
C LYS A 17 -20.64 8.49 -2.07
N SER A 18 -20.34 9.70 -2.53
CA SER A 18 -18.98 10.05 -2.92
C SER A 18 -18.08 10.19 -1.66
N PRO A 19 -16.75 10.07 -1.80
CA PRO A 19 -15.83 10.40 -0.72
C PRO A 19 -16.07 11.80 -0.12
N GLN A 20 -16.40 12.76 -0.99
CA GLN A 20 -16.72 14.13 -0.61
C GLN A 20 -18.00 14.22 0.25
N GLU A 21 -19.09 13.57 -0.15
CA GLU A 21 -20.35 13.52 0.61
C GLU A 21 -20.19 12.76 1.93
N SER A 22 -19.38 11.69 1.91
CA SER A 22 -19.09 10.89 3.10
C SER A 22 -18.29 11.68 4.13
N TYR A 23 -17.33 12.51 3.68
CA TYR A 23 -16.63 13.43 4.57
C TYR A 23 -17.58 14.40 5.27
N ARG A 24 -18.50 15.02 4.51
CA ARG A 24 -19.53 15.90 5.09
C ARG A 24 -20.37 15.16 6.13
N GLN A 25 -20.85 13.96 5.80
CA GLN A 25 -21.60 13.11 6.74
C GLN A 25 -20.82 12.87 8.04
N ILE A 26 -19.52 12.54 7.96
CA ILE A 26 -18.70 12.31 9.15
C ILE A 26 -18.56 13.59 9.97
N CYS A 27 -18.34 14.74 9.32
CA CYS A 27 -18.29 16.03 10.01
C CYS A 27 -19.59 16.34 10.76
N ASP A 28 -20.74 16.09 10.13
CA ASP A 28 -22.06 16.29 10.73
C ASP A 28 -22.30 15.33 11.92
N GLU A 29 -21.89 14.05 11.80
CA GLU A 29 -22.05 13.04 12.85
C GLU A 29 -21.15 13.29 14.06
N GLU A 30 -19.95 13.84 13.86
CA GLU A 30 -18.97 14.12 14.91
C GLU A 30 -19.06 15.55 15.48
N ASP A 31 -20.02 16.37 14.99
CA ASP A 31 -20.19 17.79 15.33
C ASP A 31 -18.88 18.60 15.14
N VAL A 32 -18.22 18.38 14.00
CA VAL A 32 -16.97 19.05 13.63
C VAL A 32 -17.19 19.97 12.43
N HIS A 33 -16.65 21.18 12.50
CA HIS A 33 -16.71 22.12 11.38
C HIS A 33 -15.96 21.56 10.15
N MET A 34 -16.71 21.35 9.06
CA MET A 34 -16.19 20.83 7.81
C MET A 34 -15.24 21.83 7.15
N GLN A 35 -13.98 21.45 6.96
CA GLN A 35 -13.03 22.23 6.16
C GLN A 35 -13.35 22.12 4.67
N HIS A 36 -13.56 23.27 4.02
CA HIS A 36 -13.94 23.33 2.61
C HIS A 36 -12.82 22.84 1.67
N GLU A 37 -11.56 23.11 2.02
CA GLU A 37 -10.38 22.70 1.26
C GLU A 37 -10.29 21.16 1.19
N LEU A 38 -10.49 20.48 2.33
CA LEU A 38 -10.51 19.02 2.38
C LEU A 38 -11.72 18.46 1.65
N TYR A 39 -12.90 19.07 1.83
CA TYR A 39 -14.09 18.68 1.08
C TYR A 39 -13.85 18.72 -0.43
N ASN A 40 -13.21 19.78 -0.95
CA ASN A 40 -12.92 19.95 -2.38
C ASN A 40 -11.79 19.05 -2.89
N LEU A 41 -10.87 18.62 -2.03
CA LEU A 41 -9.80 17.68 -2.39
C LEU A 41 -10.35 16.28 -2.70
N LEU A 42 -11.45 15.89 -2.07
CA LEU A 42 -12.02 14.55 -2.18
C LEU A 42 -12.82 14.39 -3.48
N PRO A 43 -12.80 13.19 -4.12
CA PRO A 43 -13.59 12.93 -5.31
C PRO A 43 -15.10 13.11 -5.07
N ASN A 44 -15.77 13.84 -5.95
CA ASN A 44 -17.23 13.97 -5.96
C ASN A 44 -17.92 12.93 -6.86
N VAL A 45 -17.35 11.73 -6.95
CA VAL A 45 -17.94 10.63 -7.71
C VAL A 45 -18.36 9.53 -6.71
N PRO A 46 -19.61 9.05 -6.77
CA PRO A 46 -20.07 7.94 -5.93
C PRO A 46 -19.09 6.77 -5.92
N MET A 47 -18.80 6.25 -4.72
CA MET A 47 -17.94 5.06 -4.53
C MET A 47 -16.52 5.18 -5.11
N ALA A 48 -16.04 6.39 -5.39
CA ALA A 48 -14.73 6.62 -6.02
C ALA A 48 -13.54 6.57 -5.05
N TRP A 49 -13.60 5.72 -4.03
CA TRP A 49 -12.53 5.51 -3.03
C TRP A 49 -11.21 5.07 -3.67
N HIS A 50 -11.30 4.29 -4.74
CA HIS A 50 -10.16 3.82 -5.54
C HIS A 50 -9.36 4.95 -6.21
N ARG A 51 -9.90 6.17 -6.30
CA ARG A 51 -9.21 7.33 -6.89
C ARG A 51 -8.31 8.06 -5.90
N ILE A 52 -8.39 7.73 -4.61
CA ILE A 52 -7.61 8.38 -3.56
C ILE A 52 -6.29 7.62 -3.39
N HIS A 53 -5.23 8.15 -3.99
CA HIS A 53 -3.88 7.57 -3.92
C HIS A 53 -2.98 8.27 -2.90
N SER A 54 -3.22 9.55 -2.65
CA SER A 54 -2.55 10.34 -1.63
C SER A 54 -3.56 11.22 -0.93
N LEU A 55 -3.30 11.49 0.34
CA LEU A 55 -4.07 12.41 1.15
C LEU A 55 -3.08 13.37 1.82
N GLU A 56 -2.93 14.54 1.21
CA GLU A 56 -1.96 15.55 1.63
C GLU A 56 -2.70 16.74 2.24
N LEU A 57 -2.68 16.83 3.57
CA LEU A 57 -3.43 17.81 4.36
C LEU A 57 -2.51 18.84 4.99
N ASP A 58 -1.32 19.05 4.44
CA ASP A 58 -0.27 19.84 5.06
C ASP A 58 -0.73 21.27 5.34
N ASN A 59 -0.57 21.70 6.59
CA ASN A 59 -0.99 23.01 7.10
C ASN A 59 -2.51 23.22 7.16
N PHE A 60 -3.31 22.16 7.09
CA PHE A 60 -4.75 22.27 7.32
C PHE A 60 -4.98 22.31 8.84
N LEU A 61 -5.50 23.44 9.35
CA LEU A 61 -5.78 23.65 10.77
C LEU A 61 -7.03 22.87 11.24
N LEU A 62 -6.98 21.55 11.10
CA LEU A 62 -8.04 20.61 11.48
C LEU A 62 -8.08 20.38 12.98
N GLY A 63 -6.92 20.43 13.63
CA GLY A 63 -6.74 19.94 14.99
C GLY A 63 -6.98 18.43 15.09
N THR A 64 -6.84 17.89 16.30
CA THR A 64 -6.99 16.44 16.52
C THR A 64 -8.38 15.94 16.14
N LYS A 65 -9.45 16.64 16.55
CA LYS A 65 -10.85 16.24 16.22
C LYS A 65 -11.14 16.31 14.72
N GLY A 66 -10.68 17.36 14.03
CA GLY A 66 -10.82 17.47 12.58
C GLY A 66 -10.11 16.33 11.86
N CYS A 67 -8.88 16.01 12.25
CA CYS A 67 -8.16 14.88 11.65
C CYS A 67 -8.82 13.52 11.93
N MET A 68 -9.49 13.34 13.07
CA MET A 68 -10.25 12.11 13.35
C MET A 68 -11.34 11.84 12.29
N THR A 69 -11.97 12.90 11.74
CA THR A 69 -13.00 12.75 10.69
C THR A 69 -12.46 12.16 9.39
N VAL A 70 -11.14 12.14 9.20
CA VAL A 70 -10.48 11.60 8.01
C VAL A 70 -10.19 10.10 8.12
N LEU A 71 -10.17 9.57 9.35
CA LEU A 71 -9.87 8.15 9.60
C LEU A 71 -10.82 7.16 8.89
N PRO A 72 -12.15 7.40 8.83
CA PRO A 72 -13.03 6.54 8.05
C PRO A 72 -12.73 6.55 6.55
N ILE A 73 -12.33 7.70 6.00
CA ILE A 73 -11.93 7.84 4.59
C ILE A 73 -10.66 7.03 4.32
N ILE A 74 -9.66 7.14 5.20
CA ILE A 74 -8.43 6.33 5.14
C ILE A 74 -8.78 4.85 5.17
N THR A 75 -9.67 4.44 6.08
CA THR A 75 -10.07 3.03 6.26
C THR A 75 -10.59 2.39 4.97
N VAL A 76 -11.43 3.10 4.21
CA VAL A 76 -12.03 2.56 2.97
C VAL A 76 -11.19 2.78 1.71
N SER A 77 -10.16 3.62 1.78
CA SER A 77 -9.30 3.96 0.64
C SER A 77 -8.19 2.92 0.46
N THR A 78 -8.56 1.72 0.00
CA THR A 78 -7.65 0.57 -0.13
C THR A 78 -6.53 0.73 -1.16
N LEU A 79 -6.50 1.82 -1.93
CA LEU A 79 -5.41 2.17 -2.86
C LEU A 79 -4.58 3.38 -2.38
N LEU A 80 -4.86 3.91 -1.20
CA LEU A 80 -4.13 5.02 -0.58
C LEU A 80 -2.68 4.60 -0.28
N ARG A 81 -1.71 5.40 -0.70
CA ARG A 81 -0.27 5.13 -0.58
C ARG A 81 0.42 6.04 0.44
N LYS A 82 0.03 7.32 0.44
CA LYS A 82 0.66 8.37 1.24
C LYS A 82 -0.38 9.15 2.02
N ILE A 83 -0.10 9.38 3.29
CA ILE A 83 -0.88 10.23 4.18
C ILE A 83 0.05 11.31 4.71
N SER A 84 -0.34 12.57 4.61
CA SER A 84 0.39 13.70 5.18
C SER A 84 -0.57 14.55 5.99
N VAL A 85 -0.26 14.72 7.27
CA VAL A 85 -0.97 15.57 8.23
C VAL A 85 0.04 16.50 8.91
N ARG A 86 1.05 16.94 8.15
CA ARG A 86 2.09 17.83 8.65
C ARG A 86 1.48 19.16 9.08
N SER A 87 1.87 19.66 10.25
CA SER A 87 1.39 20.95 10.77
C SER A 87 -0.15 21.07 10.80
N CYS A 88 -0.85 19.98 11.19
CA CYS A 88 -2.31 19.95 11.27
C CYS A 88 -2.86 20.15 12.70
N GLY A 89 -1.98 20.24 13.70
CA GLY A 89 -2.36 20.31 15.12
C GLY A 89 -2.88 18.98 15.66
N VAL A 90 -2.32 17.85 15.19
CA VAL A 90 -2.70 16.52 15.68
C VAL A 90 -1.97 16.15 16.97
N ALA A 91 -2.64 15.40 17.84
CA ALA A 91 -2.11 14.89 19.11
C ALA A 91 -1.99 13.35 19.10
N ASP A 92 -1.45 12.80 20.19
CA ASP A 92 -1.19 11.37 20.36
C ASP A 92 -2.40 10.46 20.10
N ASP A 93 -3.61 10.89 20.47
CA ASP A 93 -4.83 10.10 20.29
C ASP A 93 -5.12 9.80 18.81
N PHE A 94 -4.90 10.78 17.94
CA PHE A 94 -5.06 10.60 16.50
C PHE A 94 -4.02 9.62 15.96
N ILE A 95 -2.75 9.74 16.37
CA ILE A 95 -1.69 8.84 15.93
C ILE A 95 -1.96 7.41 16.37
N LYS A 96 -2.40 7.20 17.61
CA LYS A 96 -2.79 5.88 18.11
C LYS A 96 -3.88 5.26 17.24
N ARG A 97 -4.95 6.00 16.95
CA ARG A 97 -6.05 5.52 16.10
C ARG A 97 -5.63 5.28 14.65
N LEU A 98 -4.80 6.16 14.10
CA LEU A 98 -4.23 5.99 12.77
C LEU A 98 -3.41 4.69 12.71
N CYS A 99 -2.54 4.44 13.70
CA CYS A 99 -1.77 3.20 13.76
C CYS A 99 -2.65 1.95 13.85
N GLU A 100 -3.75 1.98 14.62
CA GLU A 100 -4.71 0.87 14.69
C GLU A 100 -5.36 0.54 13.34
N ILE A 101 -5.69 1.55 12.54
CA ILE A 101 -6.23 1.37 11.19
C ILE A 101 -5.14 0.85 10.25
N LEU A 102 -3.96 1.48 10.30
CA LEU A 102 -2.84 1.15 9.43
C LEU A 102 -2.26 -0.24 9.72
N GLN A 103 -2.46 -0.81 10.90
CA GLN A 103 -1.96 -2.14 11.27
C GLN A 103 -2.33 -3.23 10.25
N GLY A 104 -3.52 -3.12 9.65
CA GLY A 104 -4.01 -4.05 8.63
C GLY A 104 -4.30 -3.39 7.29
N HIS A 105 -3.91 -2.13 7.09
CA HIS A 105 -4.21 -1.41 5.86
C HIS A 105 -3.37 -1.96 4.69
N PRO A 106 -3.98 -2.29 3.54
CA PRO A 106 -3.31 -3.06 2.48
C PRO A 106 -2.26 -2.25 1.70
N SER A 107 -2.41 -0.93 1.61
CA SER A 107 -1.72 -0.15 0.57
C SER A 107 -0.85 1.01 1.04
N VAL A 108 -1.03 1.50 2.28
CA VAL A 108 -0.34 2.71 2.76
C VAL A 108 1.12 2.34 3.05
N ARG A 109 2.03 3.22 2.62
CA ARG A 109 3.48 3.03 2.75
C ARG A 109 4.16 4.12 3.55
N SER A 110 3.63 5.33 3.46
CA SER A 110 4.23 6.53 4.03
C SER A 110 3.19 7.34 4.77
N VAL A 111 3.52 7.70 6.01
CA VAL A 111 2.79 8.67 6.81
C VAL A 111 3.74 9.78 7.18
N ASP A 112 3.34 11.03 6.98
CA ASP A 112 4.02 12.20 7.52
C ASP A 112 3.11 12.89 8.54
N ALA A 113 3.54 12.91 9.79
CA ALA A 113 2.90 13.60 10.89
C ALA A 113 3.86 14.60 11.55
N SER A 114 4.91 15.03 10.83
CA SER A 114 5.88 16.00 11.32
C SER A 114 5.26 17.37 11.63
N GLU A 115 5.99 18.19 12.38
CA GLU A 115 5.58 19.55 12.77
C GLU A 115 4.26 19.61 13.56
N ASN A 116 3.96 18.55 14.30
CA ASN A 116 2.84 18.51 15.23
C ASN A 116 3.38 18.43 16.66
N ASN A 117 3.44 19.58 17.34
CA ASN A 117 3.96 19.69 18.70
C ASN A 117 3.15 18.91 19.74
N LEU A 118 1.88 18.58 19.49
CA LEU A 118 1.06 17.79 20.42
C LEU A 118 1.30 16.28 20.31
N ILE A 119 2.14 15.82 19.38
CA ILE A 119 2.60 14.43 19.33
C ILE A 119 3.77 14.29 20.30
N THR A 120 3.65 13.37 21.25
CA THR A 120 4.64 13.13 22.30
C THR A 120 5.14 11.69 22.28
N VAL A 121 5.97 11.33 23.28
CA VAL A 121 6.50 9.98 23.45
C VAL A 121 5.42 8.89 23.56
N TYR A 122 4.18 9.23 23.93
CA TYR A 122 3.08 8.27 24.00
C TYR A 122 2.72 7.66 22.63
N SER A 123 2.97 8.38 21.54
CA SER A 123 2.82 7.87 20.17
C SER A 123 3.90 6.89 19.74
N ALA A 124 5.04 6.81 20.44
CA ALA A 124 6.18 6.00 20.01
C ALA A 124 5.84 4.49 19.93
N SER A 125 5.16 3.95 20.95
CA SER A 125 4.83 2.52 20.99
C SER A 125 3.83 2.10 19.89
N PRO A 126 2.71 2.84 19.66
CA PRO A 126 1.85 2.62 18.50
C PRO A 126 2.59 2.64 17.15
N ILE A 127 3.46 3.64 16.92
CA ILE A 127 4.20 3.78 15.67
C ILE A 127 5.16 2.60 15.46
N ILE A 128 5.96 2.26 16.49
CA ILE A 128 6.90 1.14 16.42
C ILE A 128 6.15 -0.18 16.19
N SER A 129 5.01 -0.39 16.86
CA SER A 129 4.17 -1.58 16.68
C SER A 129 3.61 -1.66 15.26
N LEU A 130 3.18 -0.53 14.67
CA LEU A 130 2.73 -0.46 13.29
C LEU A 130 3.86 -0.88 12.34
N MET A 131 5.02 -0.24 12.45
CA MET A 131 6.17 -0.51 11.58
C MET A 131 6.66 -1.96 11.68
N LYS A 132 6.59 -2.59 12.85
CA LYS A 132 6.99 -4.00 13.02
C LYS A 132 6.03 -4.99 12.35
N ASN A 133 4.73 -4.72 12.42
CA ASN A 133 3.69 -5.69 12.11
C ASN A 133 3.06 -5.49 10.73
N ASN A 134 3.08 -4.26 10.19
CA ASN A 134 2.68 -4.01 8.81
C ASN A 134 3.92 -3.82 7.92
N THR A 135 4.26 -4.86 7.17
CA THR A 135 5.42 -4.85 6.26
C THR A 135 5.27 -3.91 5.06
N ASN A 136 4.07 -3.41 4.77
CA ASN A 136 3.86 -2.43 3.70
C ASN A 136 4.30 -1.02 4.11
N MET A 137 4.34 -0.74 5.42
CA MET A 137 4.77 0.54 5.95
C MET A 137 6.30 0.67 5.85
N VAL A 138 6.76 1.67 5.10
CA VAL A 138 8.18 1.92 4.84
C VAL A 138 8.64 3.22 5.50
N SER A 139 7.73 4.16 5.75
CA SER A 139 8.07 5.44 6.36
C SER A 139 6.96 5.93 7.29
N PHE A 140 7.37 6.42 8.45
CA PHE A 140 6.51 7.16 9.37
C PHE A 140 7.32 8.33 9.92
N ASN A 141 7.06 9.54 9.42
CA ASN A 141 7.77 10.75 9.82
C ASN A 141 7.07 11.45 10.99
N VAL A 142 7.82 11.75 12.04
CA VAL A 142 7.40 12.52 13.22
C VAL A 142 8.48 13.53 13.63
N ASP A 143 9.24 14.03 12.66
CA ASP A 143 10.21 15.10 12.88
C ASP A 143 9.52 16.37 13.40
N HIS A 144 10.25 17.16 14.20
CA HIS A 144 9.72 18.38 14.84
C HIS A 144 8.48 18.13 15.71
N THR A 145 8.40 16.97 16.36
CA THR A 145 7.43 16.65 17.41
C THR A 145 8.15 16.50 18.77
N HIS A 146 7.43 16.14 19.84
CA HIS A 146 8.06 15.77 21.13
C HIS A 146 8.45 14.28 21.21
N ILE A 147 8.52 13.57 20.08
CA ILE A 147 9.12 12.24 20.00
C ILE A 147 10.65 12.39 19.96
N GLY A 148 11.34 11.63 20.81
CA GLY A 148 12.81 11.63 20.85
C GLY A 148 13.45 10.99 19.61
N SER A 149 14.62 11.49 19.21
CA SER A 149 15.37 11.02 18.02
C SER A 149 15.67 9.52 18.01
N ASN A 150 15.81 8.89 19.18
CA ASN A 150 15.97 7.44 19.30
C ASN A 150 14.79 6.67 18.64
N VAL A 151 13.57 7.17 18.80
CA VAL A 151 12.38 6.56 18.18
C VAL A 151 12.43 6.74 16.66
N ASN A 152 12.81 7.93 16.16
CA ASN A 152 12.93 8.17 14.72
C ASN A 152 13.94 7.22 14.08
N ASN A 153 15.08 6.99 14.73
CA ASN A 153 16.09 6.03 14.26
C ASN A 153 15.54 4.59 14.20
N ILE A 154 14.79 4.17 15.23
CA ILE A 154 14.16 2.84 15.26
C ILE A 154 13.14 2.71 14.11
N VAL A 155 12.31 3.73 13.92
CA VAL A 155 11.28 3.77 12.88
C VAL A 155 11.92 3.74 11.48
N ALA A 156 12.99 4.51 11.27
CA ALA A 156 13.74 4.49 10.01
C ALA A 156 14.35 3.12 9.71
N ALA A 157 14.99 2.48 10.69
CA ALA A 157 15.57 1.15 10.55
C ALA A 157 14.51 0.07 10.24
N LEU A 158 13.34 0.14 10.90
CA LEU A 158 12.21 -0.74 10.58
C LEU A 158 11.66 -0.48 9.18
N GLY A 159 11.62 0.78 8.76
CA GLY A 159 11.23 1.19 7.42
C GLY A 159 12.12 0.60 6.33
N GLU A 160 13.44 0.69 6.50
CA GLU A 160 14.43 0.09 5.62
C GLU A 160 14.28 -1.45 5.57
N GLN A 161 14.10 -2.08 6.73
CA GLN A 161 13.86 -3.52 6.80
C GLN A 161 12.59 -3.93 6.04
N ASN A 162 11.50 -3.17 6.18
CA ASN A 162 10.26 -3.42 5.46
C ASN A 162 10.42 -3.18 3.96
N GLN A 163 11.10 -2.12 3.55
CA GLN A 163 11.44 -1.88 2.15
C GLN A 163 12.20 -3.06 1.55
N HIS A 164 13.21 -3.57 2.25
CA HIS A 164 13.96 -4.75 1.82
C HIS A 164 13.07 -6.00 1.75
N LYS A 165 12.26 -6.27 2.78
CA LYS A 165 11.31 -7.41 2.80
C LYS A 165 10.34 -7.36 1.63
N VAL A 166 9.82 -6.18 1.29
CA VAL A 166 8.88 -6.04 0.17
C VAL A 166 9.63 -6.18 -1.16
N ALA A 167 10.80 -5.56 -1.31
CA ALA A 167 11.63 -5.69 -2.51
C ALA A 167 12.04 -7.14 -2.81
N THR A 168 12.26 -7.94 -1.75
CA THR A 168 12.70 -9.34 -1.83
C THR A 168 11.55 -10.35 -1.67
N TYR A 169 10.31 -9.91 -1.42
CA TYR A 169 9.18 -10.80 -1.06
C TYR A 169 8.97 -11.96 -2.04
N TYR A 170 9.18 -11.70 -3.33
CA TYR A 170 8.97 -12.65 -4.42
C TYR A 170 10.25 -13.18 -5.04
N GLN A 171 11.43 -12.79 -4.54
CA GLN A 171 12.66 -13.45 -4.93
C GLN A 171 12.54 -14.92 -4.48
N ASP A 172 12.52 -15.81 -5.47
CA ASP A 172 12.59 -17.26 -5.31
C ASP A 172 11.48 -17.96 -4.50
N LYS A 173 10.25 -17.40 -4.47
CA LYS A 173 9.08 -18.07 -3.86
C LYS A 173 7.98 -18.38 -4.88
N TYR A 174 8.20 -19.45 -5.65
CA TYR A 174 7.29 -19.94 -6.71
C TYR A 174 5.82 -20.02 -6.26
N PHE A 175 5.56 -20.64 -5.11
CA PHE A 175 4.19 -20.84 -4.61
C PHE A 175 3.47 -19.53 -4.32
N LYS A 176 4.14 -18.55 -3.69
CA LYS A 176 3.54 -17.23 -3.43
C LYS A 176 3.20 -16.48 -4.70
N MET A 177 4.02 -16.66 -5.74
CA MET A 177 3.79 -16.03 -7.03
C MET A 177 2.64 -16.71 -7.78
N LYS A 178 2.53 -18.04 -7.67
CA LYS A 178 1.37 -18.80 -8.15
C LYS A 178 0.07 -18.41 -7.42
N ASP A 179 0.10 -18.19 -6.12
CA ASP A 179 -1.06 -17.74 -5.34
C ASP A 179 -1.51 -16.34 -5.76
N LEU A 180 -0.56 -15.42 -5.99
CA LEU A 180 -0.86 -14.10 -6.53
C LEU A 180 -1.46 -14.18 -7.94
N PHE A 181 -0.95 -15.07 -8.79
CA PHE A 181 -1.55 -15.31 -10.10
C PHE A 181 -2.99 -15.82 -9.96
N GLY A 182 -3.23 -16.81 -9.10
CA GLY A 182 -4.57 -17.34 -8.84
C GLY A 182 -5.53 -16.29 -8.29
N TYR A 183 -5.04 -15.37 -7.46
CA TYR A 183 -5.80 -14.21 -7.01
C TYR A 183 -6.20 -13.26 -8.16
N LEU A 184 -5.30 -13.06 -9.12
CA LEU A 184 -5.54 -12.16 -10.26
C LEU A 184 -6.28 -12.83 -11.42
N ASP A 185 -6.24 -14.16 -11.52
CA ASP A 185 -6.97 -14.99 -12.47
C ASP A 185 -8.30 -15.44 -11.85
N GLU A 186 -9.18 -14.48 -11.60
CA GLU A 186 -10.49 -14.69 -10.96
C GLU A 186 -11.33 -15.78 -11.66
N ASN A 187 -11.10 -16.01 -12.96
CA ASN A 187 -11.83 -16.96 -13.79
C ASN A 187 -11.12 -18.33 -13.94
N GLY A 188 -9.91 -18.49 -13.41
CA GLY A 188 -9.12 -19.72 -13.48
C GLY A 188 -8.74 -20.15 -14.90
N GLN A 189 -8.72 -19.23 -15.87
CA GLN A 189 -8.48 -19.55 -17.28
C GLN A 189 -7.00 -19.57 -17.65
N GLY A 190 -6.11 -19.21 -16.73
CA GLY A 190 -4.67 -19.12 -16.95
C GLY A 190 -4.24 -17.84 -17.69
N TRP A 191 -5.11 -16.83 -17.77
CA TRP A 191 -4.87 -15.56 -18.47
C TRP A 191 -5.28 -14.37 -17.61
N VAL A 192 -4.35 -13.46 -17.37
CA VAL A 192 -4.59 -12.28 -16.52
C VAL A 192 -4.42 -11.01 -17.36
N PRO A 193 -5.39 -10.07 -17.32
CA PRO A 193 -5.23 -8.77 -17.96
C PRO A 193 -4.03 -8.03 -17.37
N LEU A 194 -3.17 -7.49 -18.23
CA LEU A 194 -1.99 -6.73 -17.78
C LEU A 194 -2.36 -5.52 -16.92
N LYS A 195 -3.52 -4.92 -17.20
CA LYS A 195 -4.06 -3.82 -16.41
C LYS A 195 -4.43 -4.26 -14.99
N SER A 196 -4.97 -5.48 -14.82
CA SER A 196 -5.27 -6.05 -13.50
C SER A 196 -3.99 -6.35 -12.72
N LEU A 197 -2.92 -6.77 -13.39
CA LEU A 197 -1.60 -6.97 -12.78
C LEU A 197 -1.02 -5.69 -12.19
N LEU A 198 -1.28 -4.55 -12.82
CA LEU A 198 -0.85 -3.26 -12.30
C LEU A 198 -1.85 -2.79 -11.23
N LEU A 199 -3.13 -2.70 -11.53
CA LEU A 199 -4.10 -2.02 -10.67
C LEU A 199 -4.58 -2.84 -9.47
N ASN A 200 -4.64 -4.17 -9.60
CA ASN A 200 -5.24 -5.05 -8.60
C ASN A 200 -4.18 -5.82 -7.82
N CYS A 201 -2.89 -5.53 -8.04
CA CYS A 201 -1.83 -6.12 -7.24
C CYS A 201 -1.97 -5.62 -5.79
N PRO A 202 -2.12 -6.52 -4.80
CA PRO A 202 -2.37 -6.14 -3.41
C PRO A 202 -1.19 -5.40 -2.77
N TYR A 203 -0.04 -5.33 -3.44
CA TYR A 203 1.17 -4.70 -2.93
C TYR A 203 1.73 -3.66 -3.91
N PRO A 204 1.80 -2.36 -3.54
CA PRO A 204 2.29 -1.28 -4.39
C PRO A 204 3.68 -1.47 -4.99
N VAL A 205 4.63 -1.93 -4.17
CA VAL A 205 6.01 -2.16 -4.63
C VAL A 205 6.05 -3.20 -5.74
N LEU A 206 5.14 -4.17 -5.69
CA LEU A 206 5.04 -5.14 -6.76
C LEU A 206 4.43 -4.52 -7.99
N GLN A 207 3.41 -3.69 -7.85
CA GLN A 207 2.87 -2.94 -8.99
C GLN A 207 3.98 -2.13 -9.69
N GLU A 208 4.86 -1.47 -8.93
CA GLU A 208 6.04 -0.76 -9.45
C GLU A 208 7.04 -1.72 -10.11
N GLN A 209 7.45 -2.80 -9.44
CA GLN A 209 8.34 -3.81 -10.00
C GLN A 209 7.74 -4.50 -11.24
N PHE A 210 6.45 -4.76 -11.25
CA PHE A 210 5.72 -5.29 -12.40
C PHE A 210 5.78 -4.29 -13.55
N ALA A 211 5.49 -3.01 -13.29
CA ALA A 211 5.58 -1.97 -14.32
C ALA A 211 6.99 -1.90 -14.93
N GLU A 212 8.03 -1.87 -14.08
CA GLU A 212 9.43 -1.86 -14.51
C GLU A 212 9.78 -3.12 -15.32
N ARG A 213 9.44 -4.31 -14.82
CA ARG A 213 9.76 -5.58 -15.50
C ARG A 213 8.97 -5.77 -16.77
N ILE A 214 7.72 -5.32 -16.83
CA ILE A 214 6.92 -5.30 -18.07
C ILE A 214 7.57 -4.35 -19.09
N ALA A 215 8.04 -3.18 -18.66
CA ALA A 215 8.72 -2.22 -19.52
C ALA A 215 10.05 -2.78 -20.06
N MET A 216 10.83 -3.45 -19.21
CA MET A 216 12.12 -4.07 -19.57
C MET A 216 11.95 -5.31 -20.47
N LYS A 217 11.13 -6.28 -20.06
CA LYS A 217 11.02 -7.59 -20.73
C LYS A 217 10.00 -7.62 -21.88
N ARG A 218 9.12 -6.62 -22.00
CA ARG A 218 8.08 -6.52 -23.04
C ARG A 218 7.37 -7.86 -23.30
N PRO A 219 6.64 -8.39 -22.30
CA PRO A 219 6.06 -9.73 -22.36
C PRO A 219 5.11 -9.89 -23.55
N LYS A 220 5.09 -11.09 -24.14
CA LYS A 220 4.11 -11.45 -25.17
C LYS A 220 2.70 -11.40 -24.58
N LYS A 221 1.78 -10.74 -25.28
CA LYS A 221 0.38 -10.54 -24.87
C LYS A 221 -0.56 -11.03 -25.98
N ARG A 222 -1.78 -11.43 -25.61
CA ARG A 222 -2.87 -11.64 -26.57
C ARG A 222 -3.41 -10.29 -27.07
N SER A 223 -4.26 -10.33 -28.10
CA SER A 223 -4.94 -9.15 -28.67
C SER A 223 -5.82 -8.41 -27.66
N ASP A 224 -6.27 -9.07 -26.59
CA ASP A 224 -7.06 -8.53 -25.48
C ASP A 224 -6.20 -7.96 -24.33
N ASN A 225 -4.88 -7.81 -24.52
CA ASN A 225 -3.92 -7.37 -23.49
C ASN A 225 -3.80 -8.30 -22.26
N THR A 226 -4.15 -9.59 -22.38
CA THR A 226 -3.91 -10.59 -21.33
C THR A 226 -2.54 -11.26 -21.47
N ILE A 227 -1.98 -11.74 -20.36
CA ILE A 227 -0.75 -12.55 -20.30
C ILE A 227 -1.00 -13.90 -19.64
N SER A 228 -0.26 -14.92 -20.09
CA SER A 228 -0.35 -16.28 -19.53
C SER A 228 0.36 -16.40 -18.18
N ILE A 229 0.03 -17.44 -17.41
CA ILE A 229 0.74 -17.80 -16.17
C ILE A 229 2.25 -17.95 -16.36
N ASN A 230 2.70 -18.55 -17.46
CA ASN A 230 4.12 -18.76 -17.73
C ASN A 230 4.83 -17.43 -18.02
N THR A 231 4.16 -16.52 -18.72
CA THR A 231 4.65 -15.15 -18.96
C THR A 231 4.67 -14.34 -17.67
N PHE A 232 3.65 -14.49 -16.83
CA PHE A 232 3.63 -13.87 -15.51
C PHE A 232 4.77 -14.39 -14.63
N LEU A 233 4.97 -15.70 -14.56
CA LEU A 233 6.05 -16.33 -13.80
C LEU A 233 7.44 -15.93 -14.31
N SER A 234 7.64 -15.78 -15.62
CA SER A 234 8.92 -15.32 -16.17
C SER A 234 9.24 -13.84 -15.90
N LEU A 235 8.21 -13.01 -15.69
CA LEU A 235 8.38 -11.63 -15.24
C LEU A 235 8.72 -11.56 -13.75
N THR A 236 8.32 -12.57 -12.98
CA THR A 236 8.23 -12.43 -11.53
C THR A 236 9.25 -13.24 -10.75
N TYR A 237 9.49 -14.46 -11.20
CA TYR A 237 10.37 -15.43 -10.60
C TYR A 237 11.67 -15.44 -11.41
N MET A 238 12.77 -14.97 -10.80
CA MET A 238 14.06 -14.80 -11.50
C MET A 238 14.60 -16.10 -12.06
N ASN A 239 14.33 -17.22 -11.37
CA ASN A 239 14.76 -18.56 -11.77
C ASN A 239 13.71 -19.33 -12.59
N TYR A 240 12.73 -18.64 -13.20
CA TYR A 240 11.69 -19.32 -13.96
C TYR A 240 12.23 -19.75 -15.30
N LYS A 241 12.33 -21.07 -15.50
CA LYS A 241 12.65 -21.67 -16.79
C LYS A 241 11.34 -22.11 -17.45
N THR A 242 11.11 -21.65 -18.68
CA THR A 242 10.03 -22.14 -19.53
C THR A 242 10.25 -23.61 -19.89
N GLU A 243 9.20 -24.35 -20.23
CA GLU A 243 9.33 -25.75 -20.70
C GLU A 243 10.32 -25.87 -21.87
N SER A 244 10.29 -24.92 -22.80
CA SER A 244 11.25 -24.82 -23.90
C SER A 244 12.69 -24.65 -23.42
N GLU A 245 12.93 -23.83 -22.40
CA GLU A 245 14.28 -23.66 -21.83
C GLU A 245 14.70 -24.94 -21.08
N ILE A 246 13.81 -25.53 -20.28
CA ILE A 246 14.06 -26.80 -19.58
C ILE A 246 14.42 -27.91 -20.58
N GLU A 247 13.72 -27.99 -21.71
CA GLU A 247 13.96 -28.99 -22.77
C GLU A 247 15.24 -28.72 -23.57
N ILE A 248 15.67 -27.47 -23.69
CA ILE A 248 16.99 -27.10 -24.22
C ILE A 248 18.09 -27.48 -23.22
N HIS A 249 17.86 -27.27 -21.92
CA HIS A 249 18.82 -27.56 -20.85
C HIS A 249 18.95 -29.06 -20.56
N SER A 250 17.88 -29.85 -20.69
CA SER A 250 17.91 -31.31 -20.54
C SER A 250 18.77 -32.00 -21.60
N LYS A 251 19.12 -31.29 -22.68
CA LYS A 251 20.01 -31.73 -23.76
C LYS A 251 21.50 -31.46 -23.47
N GLY A 252 21.86 -31.00 -22.27
CA GLY A 252 23.25 -31.01 -21.77
C GLY A 252 24.07 -29.73 -21.97
N SER A 253 23.43 -28.57 -22.16
CA SER A 253 24.14 -27.28 -22.25
C SER A 253 24.40 -26.68 -20.86
N ILE A 254 25.67 -26.35 -20.57
CA ILE A 254 26.10 -25.70 -19.32
C ILE A 254 25.60 -24.25 -19.31
N ASP A 255 24.85 -23.89 -18.28
CA ASP A 255 24.23 -22.58 -18.09
C ASP A 255 25.21 -21.60 -17.44
N LEU A 256 26.12 -21.04 -18.26
CA LEU A 256 27.14 -20.08 -17.83
C LEU A 256 26.54 -18.88 -17.07
N PRO A 257 25.42 -18.25 -17.49
CA PRO A 257 24.78 -17.17 -16.71
C PRO A 257 24.34 -17.58 -15.31
N TYR A 258 23.75 -18.77 -15.14
CA TYR A 258 23.37 -19.29 -13.83
C TYR A 258 24.59 -19.62 -12.96
N ALA A 259 25.64 -20.22 -13.54
CA ALA A 259 26.89 -20.48 -12.84
C ALA A 259 27.57 -19.17 -12.36
N PHE A 260 27.47 -18.10 -13.13
CA PHE A 260 27.96 -16.76 -12.74
C PHE A 260 27.09 -16.06 -11.70
N MET A 261 25.78 -16.31 -11.67
CA MET A 261 24.86 -15.74 -10.67
C MET A 261 24.90 -16.46 -9.32
N VAL A 262 25.26 -17.74 -9.27
CA VAL A 262 25.36 -18.53 -8.02
C VAL A 262 26.76 -18.44 -7.40
N ALA A 263 27.78 -18.10 -8.20
CA ALA A 263 29.16 -17.97 -7.72
C ALA A 263 29.50 -16.57 -7.14
N ASN A 264 28.59 -15.60 -7.22
CA ASN A 264 28.70 -14.26 -6.63
C ASN A 264 27.54 -14.00 -5.67
#